data_AF-A0A1H0LLH8-F1
#
_entry.id   AF-A0A1H0LLH8-F1
#
_cell.length_a   1.000
_cell.length_b   1.000
_cell.length_c   1.000
_cell.angle_alpha   90.00
_cell.angle_beta   90.00
_cell.angle_gamma   90.00
#
_symmetry.space_group_name_H-M   'P 1'
#
loop_
_entity.id
_entity.type
_entity.pdbx_description
1 polymer ?
#
loop_
_entity_poly.entity_id
_entity_poly.type
_entity_poly.pdbx_seq_one_letter_code
_entity_poly.pdbx_strand_id
1 'polypeptide(L)'
;MSRKRKQPGARKAAPKDARPEAGPALSWWRNLGRGPKWLAATMTPLILAVAIPGIAPWAVDRTRDLFGEQKLTASGEDYPSLIAGAYWTTDAIVTEPMSTFTYKAVVDRDGAQMGTSGHKVTLISNRAGQIAIEKVTAVVESRRPPLAGTAFIADPQGSADVAQFDFQLDSFIGGEIPALVRDESGDPTKPMTPYLANGKIRYVEEGKPEHLMIRASTTKCYCQWRVHIEYSYRGSRTQIIVPPPSAKPFATTAWSSHQIEYNMHTDNNGTAARHDCGAQPSICRTKPGPGR
;
A
#
# COMPACT_ATOMS: atom_id res chain seq x y z
N MET A 1 13.74 29.16 51.25
CA MET A 1 12.40 29.38 50.69
C MET A 1 11.81 28.07 50.20
N SER A 2 10.55 27.85 50.57
CA SER A 2 9.72 26.63 50.59
C SER A 2 9.86 25.60 49.44
N ARG A 3 10.21 24.35 49.81
CA ARG A 3 10.01 23.13 49.01
C ARG A 3 8.56 22.65 49.20
N LYS A 4 7.72 22.74 48.15
CA LYS A 4 6.37 22.14 48.13
C LYS A 4 6.47 20.62 47.92
N ARG A 5 6.20 19.86 49.00
CA ARG A 5 5.91 18.41 48.95
C ARG A 5 4.61 18.16 48.18
N LYS A 6 4.67 17.41 47.09
CA LYS A 6 3.49 16.85 46.41
C LYS A 6 3.00 15.61 47.17
N GLN A 7 1.73 15.60 47.55
CA GLN A 7 1.05 14.46 48.18
C GLN A 7 0.84 13.32 47.16
N PRO A 8 0.96 12.05 47.58
CA PRO A 8 0.58 10.90 46.77
C PRO A 8 -0.95 10.76 46.69
N GLY A 9 -1.48 10.84 45.46
CA GLY A 9 -2.90 10.66 45.19
C GLY A 9 -3.37 9.23 45.43
N ALA A 10 -4.51 9.11 46.09
CA ALA A 10 -5.18 7.87 46.45
C ALA A 10 -5.53 7.01 45.22
N ARG A 11 -5.10 5.74 45.24
CA ARG A 11 -5.56 4.67 44.35
C ARG A 11 -7.05 4.39 44.64
N LYS A 12 -7.93 4.75 43.70
CA LYS A 12 -9.31 4.22 43.68
C LYS A 12 -9.27 2.74 43.31
N ALA A 13 -9.89 1.92 44.16
CA ALA A 13 -10.06 0.49 43.94
C ALA A 13 -10.85 0.23 42.64
N ALA A 14 -10.37 -0.71 41.84
CA ALA A 14 -11.06 -1.17 40.64
C ALA A 14 -12.37 -1.90 41.04
N PRO A 15 -13.48 -1.64 40.34
CA PRO A 15 -14.73 -2.36 40.56
C PRO A 15 -14.55 -3.84 40.19
N LYS A 16 -14.93 -4.71 41.13
CA LYS A 16 -15.05 -6.16 40.97
C LYS A 16 -15.96 -6.50 39.79
N ASP A 17 -15.42 -7.25 38.84
CA ASP A 17 -16.05 -8.27 38.00
C ASP A 17 -17.58 -8.27 37.96
N ALA A 18 -18.16 -7.44 37.09
CA ALA A 18 -19.47 -7.73 36.52
C ALA A 18 -19.25 -8.69 35.34
N ARG A 19 -19.47 -9.99 35.58
CA ARG A 19 -19.57 -10.97 34.50
C ARG A 19 -20.72 -10.55 33.58
N PRO A 20 -20.48 -10.36 32.27
CA PRO A 20 -21.57 -10.09 31.34
C PRO A 20 -22.51 -11.29 31.32
N GLU A 21 -23.78 -11.07 31.66
CA GLU A 21 -24.84 -12.04 31.43
C GLU A 21 -24.89 -12.33 29.93
N ALA A 22 -24.67 -13.59 29.58
CA ALA A 22 -24.74 -14.07 28.21
C ALA A 22 -26.16 -13.87 27.68
N GLY A 23 -26.34 -12.85 26.84
CA GLY A 23 -27.62 -12.58 26.18
C GLY A 23 -28.11 -13.78 25.34
N PRO A 24 -29.42 -13.87 25.09
CA PRO A 24 -30.09 -15.03 24.49
C PRO A 24 -29.58 -15.43 23.10
N ALA A 25 -28.83 -14.57 22.41
CA ALA A 25 -28.29 -14.81 21.07
C ALA A 25 -27.23 -15.94 21.00
N LEU A 26 -26.52 -16.25 22.09
CA LEU A 26 -25.51 -17.32 22.12
C LEU A 26 -26.10 -18.71 22.40
N SER A 27 -27.34 -18.80 22.89
CA SER A 27 -27.99 -20.08 23.19
C SER A 27 -28.48 -20.83 21.94
N TRP A 28 -28.86 -20.08 20.89
CA TRP A 28 -29.37 -20.65 19.64
C TRP A 28 -28.29 -21.43 18.86
N TRP A 29 -27.05 -20.92 18.83
CA TRP A 29 -25.93 -21.60 18.17
C TRP A 29 -25.52 -22.90 18.87
N ARG A 30 -25.69 -22.98 20.19
CA ARG A 30 -25.29 -24.17 20.97
C ARG A 30 -26.22 -25.37 20.76
N ASN A 31 -27.48 -25.13 20.37
CA ASN A 31 -28.43 -26.19 20.02
C ASN A 31 -28.36 -26.64 18.55
N LEU A 32 -27.63 -25.94 17.68
CA LEU A 32 -27.40 -26.36 16.29
C LEU A 32 -26.25 -27.37 16.14
N GLY A 33 -25.39 -27.52 17.16
CA GLY A 33 -24.20 -28.37 17.10
C GLY A 33 -24.38 -29.85 17.48
N ARG A 34 -25.60 -30.33 17.77
CA ARG A 34 -25.82 -31.69 18.31
C ARG A 34 -26.88 -32.53 17.58
N GLY A 35 -27.13 -32.28 16.30
CA GLY A 35 -28.08 -33.10 15.54
C GLY A 35 -27.71 -33.33 14.08
N PRO A 36 -28.19 -34.42 13.45
CA PRO A 36 -27.96 -34.77 12.05
C PRO A 36 -28.50 -33.74 11.04
N LYS A 37 -29.20 -32.70 11.51
CA LYS A 37 -29.71 -31.60 10.68
C LYS A 37 -28.60 -30.71 10.09
N TRP A 38 -27.41 -30.66 10.69
CA TRP A 38 -26.29 -29.89 10.14
C TRP A 38 -25.72 -30.54 8.86
N LEU A 39 -25.71 -31.88 8.81
CA LEU A 39 -25.30 -32.65 7.62
C LEU A 39 -26.25 -32.43 6.44
N ALA A 40 -27.56 -32.29 6.68
CA ALA A 40 -28.53 -31.99 5.63
C ALA A 40 -28.33 -30.58 5.02
N ALA A 41 -27.97 -29.58 5.85
CA ALA A 41 -27.74 -28.22 5.38
C ALA A 41 -26.49 -28.09 4.50
N THR A 42 -25.45 -28.91 4.73
CA THR A 42 -24.23 -28.91 3.92
C THR A 42 -24.33 -29.78 2.66
N MET A 43 -25.12 -30.86 2.64
CA MET A 43 -25.20 -31.77 1.49
C MET A 43 -26.12 -31.31 0.35
N THR A 44 -27.16 -30.53 0.65
CA THR A 44 -28.16 -30.13 -0.36
C THR A 44 -27.60 -29.32 -1.55
N PRO A 45 -26.70 -28.33 -1.39
CA PRO A 45 -26.14 -27.59 -2.53
C PRO A 45 -25.20 -28.41 -3.41
N LEU A 46 -24.56 -29.46 -2.86
CA LEU A 46 -23.62 -30.32 -3.58
C LEU A 46 -24.33 -31.23 -4.59
N ILE A 47 -25.53 -31.73 -4.26
CA ILE A 47 -26.32 -32.60 -5.15
C ILE A 47 -26.88 -31.80 -6.34
N LEU A 48 -27.28 -30.54 -6.13
CA LEU A 48 -27.76 -29.65 -7.20
C LEU A 48 -26.66 -29.24 -8.19
N ALA A 49 -25.41 -29.14 -7.74
CA ALA A 49 -24.28 -28.76 -8.59
C ALA A 49 -23.95 -29.83 -9.67
N VAL A 50 -24.28 -31.09 -9.43
CA VAL A 50 -24.04 -32.20 -10.39
C VAL A 50 -25.07 -32.20 -11.53
N ALA A 51 -26.28 -31.71 -11.28
CA ALA A 51 -27.39 -31.82 -12.23
C ALA A 51 -27.45 -30.69 -13.26
N ILE A 52 -26.88 -29.52 -12.98
CA ILE A 52 -26.94 -28.33 -13.85
C ILE A 52 -25.54 -27.71 -13.95
N PRO A 53 -24.79 -27.97 -15.05
CA PRO A 53 -23.41 -27.48 -15.22
C PRO A 53 -23.24 -25.97 -15.02
N GLY A 54 -24.26 -25.16 -15.33
CA GLY A 54 -24.23 -23.70 -15.15
C GLY A 54 -24.34 -23.22 -13.70
N ILE A 55 -24.82 -24.04 -12.76
CA ILE A 55 -25.00 -23.66 -11.34
C ILE A 55 -23.77 -24.04 -10.51
N ALA A 56 -22.96 -25.00 -10.98
CA ALA A 56 -21.81 -25.51 -10.25
C ALA A 56 -20.83 -24.40 -9.78
N PRO A 57 -20.40 -23.43 -10.61
CA PRO A 57 -19.50 -22.36 -10.14
C PRO A 57 -20.13 -21.49 -9.06
N TRP A 58 -21.44 -21.20 -9.19
CA TRP A 58 -22.17 -20.42 -8.20
C TRP A 58 -22.27 -21.14 -6.85
N ALA A 59 -22.54 -22.44 -6.86
CA ALA A 59 -22.64 -23.27 -5.67
C ALA A 59 -21.29 -23.44 -4.95
N VAL A 60 -20.20 -23.58 -5.72
CA VAL A 60 -18.82 -23.61 -5.18
C VAL A 60 -18.50 -22.29 -4.49
N ASP A 61 -18.73 -21.15 -5.14
CA ASP A 61 -18.50 -19.83 -4.55
C ASP A 61 -19.32 -19.63 -3.26
N ARG A 62 -20.59 -20.06 -3.26
CA ARG A 62 -21.47 -19.98 -2.08
C ARG A 62 -20.92 -20.81 -0.91
N THR A 63 -20.36 -21.98 -1.22
CA THR A 63 -19.73 -22.87 -0.23
C THR A 63 -18.46 -22.23 0.33
N ARG A 64 -17.58 -21.68 -0.53
CA ARG A 64 -16.39 -20.93 -0.11
C ARG A 64 -16.73 -19.73 0.80
N ASP A 65 -17.80 -19.01 0.47
CA ASP A 65 -18.31 -17.89 1.29
C ASP A 65 -18.78 -18.35 2.68
N LEU A 66 -19.37 -19.54 2.82
CA LEU A 66 -19.77 -20.11 4.12
C LEU A 66 -18.57 -20.46 5.01
N PHE A 67 -17.44 -20.82 4.41
CA PHE A 67 -16.19 -21.09 5.11
C PHE A 67 -15.35 -19.83 5.39
N GLY A 68 -15.82 -18.66 4.97
CA GLY A 68 -15.14 -17.39 5.21
C GLY A 68 -13.87 -17.20 4.40
N GLU A 69 -13.72 -17.90 3.27
CA GLU A 69 -12.58 -17.69 2.39
C GLU A 69 -12.58 -16.26 1.81
N GLN A 70 -11.40 -15.65 1.71
CA GLN A 70 -11.28 -14.33 1.08
C GLN A 70 -11.64 -14.40 -0.41
N LYS A 71 -12.57 -13.53 -0.83
CA LYS A 71 -13.04 -13.43 -2.22
C LYS A 71 -11.96 -12.90 -3.15
N LEU A 72 -11.23 -11.89 -2.66
CA LEU A 72 -10.16 -11.21 -3.35
C LEU A 72 -8.94 -11.24 -2.45
N THR A 73 -7.81 -11.65 -3.00
CA THR A 73 -6.50 -11.51 -2.36
C THR A 73 -5.75 -10.38 -3.03
N ALA A 74 -4.95 -9.66 -2.24
CA ALA A 74 -4.13 -8.58 -2.73
C ALA A 74 -2.74 -8.64 -2.12
N SER A 75 -1.75 -8.32 -2.92
CA SER A 75 -0.36 -8.14 -2.50
C SER A 75 0.18 -6.84 -3.08
N GLY A 76 1.14 -6.23 -2.39
CA GLY A 76 1.74 -4.97 -2.79
C GLY A 76 3.25 -5.04 -2.60
N GLU A 77 3.99 -4.54 -3.58
CA GLU A 77 5.45 -4.45 -3.53
C GLU A 77 5.93 -3.13 -4.13
N ASP A 78 7.10 -2.66 -3.66
CA ASP A 78 7.81 -1.56 -4.31
C ASP A 78 8.16 -1.97 -5.75
N TYR A 79 7.88 -1.07 -6.69
CA TYR A 79 8.11 -1.29 -8.12
C TYR A 79 8.84 -0.08 -8.72
N PRO A 80 10.14 0.08 -8.39
CA PRO A 80 10.90 1.29 -8.72
C PRO A 80 11.07 1.52 -10.23
N SER A 81 10.95 0.49 -11.07
CA SER A 81 11.00 0.63 -12.54
C SER A 81 9.85 1.47 -13.12
N LEU A 82 8.81 1.76 -12.35
CA LEU A 82 7.75 2.68 -12.73
C LEU A 82 8.20 4.15 -12.74
N ILE A 83 9.35 4.44 -12.12
CA ILE A 83 9.96 5.76 -12.09
C ILE A 83 11.20 5.72 -12.99
N ALA A 84 11.35 6.75 -13.82
CA ALA A 84 12.55 6.92 -14.61
C ALA A 84 13.72 7.24 -13.65
N GLY A 85 14.64 6.29 -13.46
CA GLY A 85 15.79 6.40 -12.54
C GLY A 85 15.54 5.76 -11.17
N ALA A 86 16.58 5.72 -10.34
CA ALA A 86 16.51 5.19 -8.99
C ALA A 86 16.93 6.26 -7.98
N TYR A 87 15.95 6.83 -7.28
CA TYR A 87 16.16 7.88 -6.28
C TYR A 87 15.68 7.36 -4.93
N TRP A 88 16.62 7.00 -4.06
CA TRP A 88 16.33 6.44 -2.75
C TRP A 88 17.07 7.21 -1.67
N THR A 89 16.49 7.28 -0.47
CA THR A 89 17.19 7.87 0.68
C THR A 89 16.77 7.21 1.98
N THR A 90 17.63 7.30 3.00
CA THR A 90 17.42 6.81 4.36
C THR A 90 17.87 7.88 5.36
N ASP A 91 17.35 7.84 6.59
CA ASP A 91 17.89 8.64 7.72
C ASP A 91 19.26 8.14 8.19
N ALA A 92 19.64 6.91 7.84
CA ALA A 92 20.94 6.36 8.21
C ALA A 92 22.10 7.01 7.43
N ILE A 93 23.25 7.13 8.09
CA ILE A 93 24.52 7.49 7.45
C ILE A 93 25.19 6.21 6.97
N VAL A 94 25.27 6.00 5.66
CA VAL A 94 25.92 4.82 5.07
C VAL A 94 27.32 5.20 4.61
N THR A 95 28.32 4.64 5.28
CA THR A 95 29.73 4.98 5.09
C THR A 95 30.49 3.96 4.23
N GLU A 96 29.80 2.93 3.74
CA GLU A 96 30.35 1.88 2.89
C GLU A 96 31.10 2.45 1.68
N PRO A 97 32.17 1.78 1.22
CA PRO A 97 32.92 2.24 0.05
C PRO A 97 32.06 2.17 -1.21
N MET A 98 32.33 3.07 -2.17
CA MET A 98 31.62 3.15 -3.45
C MET A 98 31.54 1.81 -4.20
N SER A 99 32.61 1.00 -4.11
CA SER A 99 32.69 -0.30 -4.79
C SER A 99 31.67 -1.32 -4.29
N THR A 100 31.11 -1.13 -3.10
CA THR A 100 30.11 -2.03 -2.51
C THR A 100 28.75 -1.35 -2.33
N PHE A 101 28.68 -0.03 -2.46
CA PHE A 101 27.46 0.72 -2.26
C PHE A 101 26.51 0.52 -3.43
N THR A 102 25.34 -0.04 -3.14
CA THR A 102 24.23 -0.23 -4.08
C THR A 102 22.98 0.43 -3.51
N TYR A 103 21.97 0.69 -4.34
CA TYR A 103 20.69 1.20 -3.82
C TYR A 103 20.09 0.29 -2.75
N LYS A 104 20.38 -1.02 -2.79
CA LYS A 104 19.96 -1.99 -1.76
C LYS A 104 20.50 -1.65 -0.37
N ALA A 105 21.69 -1.07 -0.27
CA ALA A 105 22.25 -0.62 1.00
C ALA A 105 21.40 0.48 1.68
N VAL A 106 20.71 1.29 0.87
CA VAL A 106 19.75 2.30 1.36
C VAL A 106 18.41 1.64 1.72
N VAL A 107 17.91 0.75 0.86
CA VAL A 107 16.63 0.03 1.08
C VAL A 107 16.66 -0.81 2.36
N ASP A 108 17.73 -1.55 2.59
CA ASP A 108 17.91 -2.43 3.76
C ASP A 108 17.99 -1.63 5.08
N ARG A 109 18.11 -0.31 5.00
CA ARG A 109 18.14 0.64 6.13
C ARG A 109 16.88 1.50 6.18
N ASP A 110 15.74 0.89 5.91
CA ASP A 110 14.43 1.56 5.89
C ASP A 110 14.35 2.75 4.91
N GLY A 111 15.12 2.69 3.82
CA GLY A 111 15.08 3.70 2.78
C GLY A 111 13.74 3.77 2.05
N ALA A 112 13.47 4.90 1.42
CA ALA A 112 12.30 5.14 0.60
C ALA A 112 12.64 5.91 -0.68
N GLN A 113 11.78 5.76 -1.70
CA GLN A 113 11.92 6.48 -2.96
C GLN A 113 11.65 7.99 -2.76
N MET A 114 12.44 8.84 -3.44
CA MET A 114 12.43 10.30 -3.31
C MET A 114 11.53 11.01 -4.33
N GLY A 115 10.70 11.93 -3.86
CA GLY A 115 9.73 12.72 -4.63
C GLY A 115 8.55 11.89 -5.10
N THR A 116 8.81 10.87 -5.92
CA THR A 116 7.82 9.96 -6.47
C THR A 116 8.30 8.52 -6.28
N SER A 117 7.40 7.65 -5.83
CA SER A 117 7.64 6.22 -5.67
C SER A 117 6.75 5.40 -6.60
N GLY A 118 7.30 4.35 -7.20
CA GLY A 118 6.56 3.34 -7.95
C GLY A 118 6.23 2.10 -7.12
N HIS A 119 5.00 1.59 -7.27
CA HIS A 119 4.48 0.41 -6.57
C HIS A 119 3.64 -0.45 -7.51
N LYS A 120 3.60 -1.75 -7.24
CA LYS A 120 2.72 -2.69 -7.95
C LYS A 120 1.80 -3.38 -6.94
N VAL A 121 0.50 -3.27 -7.16
CA VAL A 121 -0.50 -4.02 -6.41
C VAL A 121 -1.07 -5.11 -7.31
N THR A 122 -0.99 -6.36 -6.86
CA THR A 122 -1.53 -7.52 -7.59
C THR A 122 -2.79 -8.00 -6.90
N LEU A 123 -3.89 -8.06 -7.64
CA LEU A 123 -5.18 -8.56 -7.20
C LEU A 123 -5.45 -9.92 -7.84
N ILE A 124 -5.93 -10.89 -7.06
CA ILE A 124 -6.30 -12.21 -7.56
C ILE A 124 -7.67 -12.59 -6.97
N SER A 125 -8.63 -12.85 -7.85
CA SER A 125 -9.96 -13.35 -7.46
C SER A 125 -9.92 -14.86 -7.24
N ASN A 126 -10.51 -15.30 -6.12
CA ASN A 126 -10.76 -16.71 -5.79
C ASN A 126 -12.24 -17.08 -6.00
N ARG A 127 -12.93 -16.36 -6.87
CA ARG A 127 -14.36 -16.52 -7.16
C ARG A 127 -14.60 -16.60 -8.66
N ALA A 128 -15.50 -17.48 -9.07
CA ALA A 128 -15.84 -17.69 -10.48
C ALA A 128 -16.56 -16.49 -11.13
N GLY A 129 -17.18 -15.63 -10.32
CA GLY A 129 -17.77 -14.38 -10.80
C GLY A 129 -16.78 -13.21 -10.82
N GLN A 130 -17.09 -12.20 -11.65
CA GLN A 130 -16.31 -10.95 -11.70
C GLN A 130 -16.44 -10.16 -10.39
N ILE A 131 -15.31 -9.68 -9.88
CA ILE A 131 -15.25 -8.75 -8.74
C ILE A 131 -15.09 -7.33 -9.30
N ALA A 132 -16.05 -6.45 -9.02
CA ALA A 132 -15.99 -5.06 -9.47
C ALA A 132 -15.17 -4.22 -8.48
N ILE A 133 -14.17 -3.49 -8.98
CA ILE A 133 -13.44 -2.50 -8.19
C ILE A 133 -14.23 -1.19 -8.24
N GLU A 134 -14.65 -0.72 -7.07
CA GLU A 134 -15.55 0.43 -6.93
C GLU A 134 -14.79 1.71 -6.59
N LYS A 135 -13.73 1.56 -5.78
CA LYS A 135 -12.95 2.69 -5.28
C LYS A 135 -11.52 2.27 -4.99
N VAL A 136 -10.58 3.15 -5.34
CA VAL A 136 -9.17 2.98 -4.98
C VAL A 136 -8.69 4.30 -4.36
N THR A 137 -8.26 4.24 -3.12
CA THR A 137 -7.74 5.39 -2.38
C THR A 137 -6.42 5.05 -1.69
N ALA A 138 -5.63 6.06 -1.38
CA ALA A 138 -4.48 5.96 -0.49
C ALA A 138 -4.82 6.57 0.87
N VAL A 139 -4.35 5.94 1.94
CA VAL A 139 -4.46 6.44 3.31
C VAL A 139 -3.05 6.59 3.87
N VAL A 140 -2.71 7.81 4.26
CA VAL A 140 -1.41 8.12 4.88
C VAL A 140 -1.51 7.86 6.38
N GLU A 141 -0.80 6.85 6.86
CA GLU A 141 -0.79 6.42 8.27
C GLU A 141 0.12 7.31 9.12
N SER A 142 1.23 7.78 8.55
CA SER A 142 2.20 8.61 9.25
C SER A 142 2.85 9.62 8.31
N ARG A 143 3.11 10.83 8.83
CA ARG A 143 3.86 11.89 8.17
C ARG A 143 4.97 12.34 9.10
N ARG A 144 6.21 12.22 8.63
CA ARG A 144 7.41 12.73 9.30
C ARG A 144 8.15 13.72 8.39
N PRO A 145 9.10 14.50 8.91
CA PRO A 145 10.03 15.24 8.06
C PRO A 145 10.66 14.32 7.01
N PRO A 146 10.95 14.82 5.80
CA PRO A 146 11.65 14.05 4.77
C PRO A 146 12.96 13.43 5.29
N LEU A 147 13.28 12.24 4.82
CA LEU A 147 14.50 11.54 5.21
C LEU A 147 15.73 12.34 4.75
N ALA A 148 16.76 12.44 5.60
CA ALA A 148 17.87 13.39 5.39
C ALA A 148 19.28 12.81 5.61
N GLY A 149 19.42 11.49 5.77
CA GLY A 149 20.71 10.83 5.98
C GLY A 149 21.47 10.64 4.67
N THR A 150 21.36 9.46 4.09
CA THR A 150 22.08 9.07 2.86
C THR A 150 21.14 8.93 1.68
N ALA A 151 21.46 9.54 0.54
CA ALA A 151 20.76 9.36 -0.72
C ALA A 151 21.58 8.52 -1.72
N PHE A 152 20.88 7.66 -2.46
CA PHE A 152 21.32 7.01 -3.69
C PHE A 152 20.55 7.61 -4.85
N ILE A 153 21.28 8.07 -5.86
CA ILE A 153 20.73 8.72 -7.06
C ILE A 153 21.34 8.04 -8.28
N ALA A 154 20.49 7.46 -9.12
CA ALA A 154 20.87 7.01 -10.45
C ALA A 154 19.89 7.59 -11.47
N ASP A 155 20.43 8.32 -12.44
CA ASP A 155 19.63 8.94 -13.50
C ASP A 155 18.99 7.86 -14.41
N PRO A 156 17.87 8.18 -15.10
CA PRO A 156 17.17 7.22 -15.94
C PRO A 156 18.05 6.63 -17.04
N GLN A 157 17.89 5.35 -17.35
CA GLN A 157 18.59 4.66 -18.46
C GLN A 157 17.61 4.06 -19.48
N GLY A 158 16.39 4.58 -19.56
CA GLY A 158 15.37 4.08 -20.47
C GLY A 158 14.00 4.70 -20.21
N SER A 159 12.99 4.16 -20.87
CA SER A 159 11.59 4.51 -20.63
C SER A 159 11.09 3.87 -19.33
N ALA A 160 10.31 4.63 -18.56
CA ALA A 160 9.57 4.09 -17.42
C ALA A 160 8.30 3.36 -17.88
N ASP A 161 7.88 2.37 -17.09
CA ASP A 161 6.57 1.75 -17.27
C ASP A 161 5.45 2.79 -17.11
N VAL A 162 4.30 2.55 -17.76
CA VAL A 162 3.16 3.47 -17.68
C VAL A 162 2.37 3.18 -16.39
N ALA A 163 2.40 4.13 -15.47
CA ALA A 163 1.55 4.11 -14.29
C ALA A 163 0.08 4.14 -14.69
N GLN A 164 -0.72 3.31 -14.02
CA GLN A 164 -2.16 3.27 -14.27
C GLN A 164 -2.89 4.41 -13.55
N PHE A 165 -2.43 4.77 -12.34
CA PHE A 165 -2.92 5.94 -11.62
C PHE A 165 -1.88 6.47 -10.61
N ASP A 166 -2.10 7.72 -10.21
CA ASP A 166 -1.26 8.54 -9.35
C ASP A 166 -1.96 8.85 -8.02
N PHE A 167 -1.22 8.85 -6.92
CA PHE A 167 -1.63 9.41 -5.63
C PHE A 167 -0.80 10.64 -5.30
N GLN A 168 -1.47 11.77 -5.03
CA GLN A 168 -0.82 12.98 -4.53
C GLN A 168 -0.86 12.96 -3.00
N LEU A 169 0.20 12.46 -2.37
CA LEU A 169 0.24 12.21 -0.92
C LEU A 169 0.26 13.50 -0.10
N ASP A 170 0.59 14.65 -0.69
CA ASP A 170 0.50 15.94 0.00
C ASP A 170 -0.94 16.44 0.17
N SER A 171 -1.89 15.80 -0.52
CA SER A 171 -3.31 16.10 -0.42
C SER A 171 -3.82 15.75 0.97
N PHE A 172 -4.73 16.58 1.48
CA PHE A 172 -5.49 16.53 2.73
C PHE A 172 -4.98 15.61 3.87
N ILE A 173 -4.68 16.20 5.03
CA ILE A 173 -4.29 15.48 6.24
C ILE A 173 -5.52 14.76 6.83
N GLY A 174 -5.45 13.43 6.95
CA GLY A 174 -6.45 12.61 7.65
C GLY A 174 -7.62 12.12 6.81
N GLY A 175 -7.59 12.32 5.48
CA GLY A 175 -8.61 11.83 4.56
C GLY A 175 -8.08 10.79 3.58
N GLU A 176 -9.00 10.08 2.94
CA GLU A 176 -8.69 9.19 1.83
C GLU A 176 -8.29 10.01 0.59
N ILE A 177 -7.15 9.67 0.00
CA ILE A 177 -6.61 10.32 -1.18
C ILE A 177 -7.07 9.52 -2.41
N PRO A 178 -7.88 10.08 -3.32
CA PRO A 178 -8.36 9.32 -4.48
C PRO A 178 -7.21 8.97 -5.41
N ALA A 179 -7.30 7.79 -6.03
CA ALA A 179 -6.47 7.46 -7.18
C ALA A 179 -6.83 8.41 -8.34
N LEU A 180 -5.81 8.97 -9.00
CA LEU A 180 -5.98 9.93 -10.09
C LEU A 180 -5.41 9.38 -11.39
N VAL A 181 -6.06 9.62 -12.51
CA VAL A 181 -5.56 9.28 -13.84
C VAL A 181 -5.30 10.53 -14.66
N ARG A 182 -4.25 10.47 -15.48
CA ARG A 182 -4.06 11.42 -16.58
C ARG A 182 -5.08 11.12 -17.67
N ASP A 183 -5.41 12.15 -18.43
CA ASP A 183 -6.22 11.95 -19.62
C ASP A 183 -5.45 11.16 -20.69
N GLU A 184 -6.15 10.70 -21.72
CA GLU A 184 -5.55 9.88 -22.78
C GLU A 184 -4.49 10.64 -23.59
N SER A 185 -4.45 11.98 -23.50
CA SER A 185 -3.40 12.79 -24.13
C SER A 185 -2.07 12.74 -23.40
N GLY A 186 -2.05 12.29 -22.13
CA GLY A 186 -0.86 12.26 -21.30
C GLY A 186 -0.31 13.65 -20.96
N ASP A 187 -1.05 14.72 -21.29
CA ASP A 187 -0.61 16.10 -21.13
C ASP A 187 -0.42 16.42 -19.63
N PRO A 188 0.81 16.78 -19.20
CA PRO A 188 1.08 17.07 -17.81
C PRO A 188 0.40 18.35 -17.29
N THR A 189 -0.06 19.22 -18.20
CA THR A 189 -0.71 20.50 -17.86
C THR A 189 -2.19 20.35 -17.55
N LYS A 190 -2.82 19.25 -17.99
CA LYS A 190 -4.24 19.01 -17.75
C LYS A 190 -4.50 18.46 -16.34
N PRO A 191 -5.63 18.82 -15.73
CA PRO A 191 -6.01 18.29 -14.42
C PRO A 191 -6.22 16.78 -14.52
N MET A 192 -5.67 16.06 -13.55
CA MET A 192 -5.97 14.64 -13.39
C MET A 192 -7.42 14.46 -12.91
N THR A 193 -8.02 13.33 -13.27
CA THR A 193 -9.40 12.99 -12.88
C THR A 193 -9.40 11.74 -11.98
N PRO A 194 -10.41 11.54 -11.12
CA PRO A 194 -10.47 10.34 -10.30
C PRO A 194 -10.51 9.06 -11.14
N TYR A 195 -9.73 8.06 -10.73
CA TYR A 195 -9.79 6.71 -11.26
C TYR A 195 -11.22 6.19 -11.11
N LEU A 196 -11.80 5.66 -12.20
CA LEU A 196 -13.21 5.22 -12.32
C LEU A 196 -14.28 6.32 -12.51
N ALA A 197 -13.92 7.61 -12.55
CA ALA A 197 -14.91 8.70 -12.75
C ALA A 197 -15.69 8.60 -14.08
N ASN A 198 -15.09 8.00 -15.10
CA ASN A 198 -15.69 7.91 -16.45
C ASN A 198 -16.59 6.66 -16.64
N GLY A 199 -17.01 6.00 -15.56
CA GLY A 199 -17.81 4.77 -15.64
C GLY A 199 -17.04 3.55 -16.18
N LYS A 200 -15.72 3.65 -16.34
CA LYS A 200 -14.85 2.51 -16.65
C LYS A 200 -14.81 1.61 -15.40
N ILE A 201 -15.68 0.62 -15.31
CA ILE A 201 -15.66 -0.38 -14.23
C ILE A 201 -14.49 -1.33 -14.50
N ARG A 202 -13.63 -1.54 -13.49
CA ARG A 202 -12.54 -2.52 -13.55
C ARG A 202 -13.01 -3.82 -12.89
N TYR A 203 -12.84 -4.94 -13.57
CA TYR A 203 -13.20 -6.26 -13.05
C TYR A 203 -11.96 -7.11 -12.84
N VAL A 204 -11.96 -7.91 -11.76
CA VAL A 204 -10.98 -8.97 -11.53
C VAL A 204 -11.65 -10.31 -11.78
N GLU A 205 -11.09 -11.09 -12.71
CA GLU A 205 -11.57 -12.41 -13.09
C GLU A 205 -10.92 -13.52 -12.24
N GLU A 206 -11.58 -14.69 -12.14
CA GLU A 206 -11.04 -15.83 -11.40
C GLU A 206 -9.67 -16.26 -11.92
N GLY A 207 -8.69 -16.39 -11.02
CA GLY A 207 -7.37 -16.94 -11.34
C GLY A 207 -6.50 -16.09 -12.28
N LYS A 208 -6.98 -14.95 -12.77
CA LYS A 208 -6.20 -14.01 -13.58
C LYS A 208 -5.67 -12.87 -12.69
N PRO A 209 -4.35 -12.76 -12.49
CA PRO A 209 -3.79 -11.65 -11.75
C PRO A 209 -4.05 -10.32 -12.46
N GLU A 210 -4.57 -9.36 -11.71
CA GLU A 210 -4.74 -7.99 -12.16
C GLU A 210 -3.69 -7.10 -11.48
N HIS A 211 -2.84 -6.47 -12.29
CA HIS A 211 -1.76 -5.63 -11.81
C HIS A 211 -2.14 -4.14 -11.90
N LEU A 212 -2.16 -3.49 -10.75
CA LEU A 212 -2.33 -2.04 -10.64
C LEU A 212 -0.95 -1.41 -10.44
N MET A 213 -0.49 -0.67 -11.45
CA MET A 213 0.76 0.09 -11.39
C MET A 213 0.49 1.47 -10.81
N ILE A 214 1.06 1.76 -9.65
CA ILE A 214 0.71 2.92 -8.82
C ILE A 214 1.93 3.81 -8.67
N ARG A 215 1.77 5.10 -8.99
CA ARG A 215 2.71 6.13 -8.55
C ARG A 215 2.16 6.87 -7.36
N ALA A 216 3.02 7.22 -6.42
CA ALA A 216 2.68 8.11 -5.33
C ALA A 216 3.75 9.19 -5.20
N SER A 217 3.33 10.44 -5.04
CA SER A 217 4.23 11.59 -4.97
C SER A 217 4.00 12.44 -3.73
N THR A 218 5.09 13.00 -3.20
CA THR A 218 5.08 13.98 -2.10
C THR A 218 6.23 14.97 -2.26
N THR A 219 5.96 16.20 -1.86
CA THR A 219 6.90 17.33 -1.80
C THR A 219 7.16 17.78 -0.37
N LYS A 220 6.51 17.17 0.64
CA LYS A 220 6.48 17.69 2.01
C LYS A 220 6.90 16.69 3.10
N CYS A 221 6.66 15.39 2.95
CA CYS A 221 6.91 14.43 4.05
C CYS A 221 7.71 13.20 3.62
N TYR A 222 8.28 12.53 4.63
CA TYR A 222 8.34 11.07 4.63
C TYR A 222 6.98 10.55 5.05
N CYS A 223 6.25 10.00 4.09
CA CYS A 223 4.89 9.54 4.28
C CYS A 223 4.86 8.02 4.22
N GLN A 224 4.31 7.38 5.25
CA GLN A 224 3.98 5.96 5.25
C GLN A 224 2.50 5.81 4.97
N TRP A 225 2.14 4.94 4.02
CA TRP A 225 0.79 4.90 3.49
C TRP A 225 0.41 3.51 2.97
N ARG A 226 -0.91 3.31 2.80
CA ARG A 226 -1.50 2.08 2.25
C ARG A 226 -2.56 2.41 1.22
N VAL A 227 -2.81 1.46 0.33
CA VAL A 227 -3.90 1.50 -0.63
C VAL A 227 -5.11 0.84 -0.01
N HIS A 228 -6.25 1.51 -0.07
CA HIS A 228 -7.55 0.99 0.27
C HIS A 228 -8.33 0.74 -1.02
N ILE A 229 -8.77 -0.50 -1.22
CA ILE A 229 -9.51 -0.91 -2.41
C ILE A 229 -10.89 -1.39 -1.96
N GLU A 230 -11.92 -0.63 -2.29
CA GLU A 230 -13.31 -1.06 -2.12
C GLU A 230 -13.73 -1.84 -3.37
N TYR A 231 -14.33 -3.00 -3.17
CA TYR A 231 -14.82 -3.87 -4.23
C TYR A 231 -16.19 -4.43 -3.89
N SER A 232 -16.93 -4.82 -4.93
CA SER A 232 -18.23 -5.47 -4.78
C SER A 232 -18.25 -6.84 -5.46
N TYR A 233 -18.95 -7.78 -4.82
CA TYR A 233 -19.19 -9.12 -5.36
C TYR A 233 -20.57 -9.60 -4.93
N ARG A 234 -21.44 -9.89 -5.90
CA ARG A 234 -22.84 -10.29 -5.69
C ARG A 234 -23.60 -9.34 -4.75
N GLY A 235 -23.43 -8.03 -4.95
CA GLY A 235 -24.09 -6.98 -4.17
C GLY A 235 -23.49 -6.70 -2.78
N SER A 236 -22.56 -7.54 -2.30
CA SER A 236 -21.83 -7.28 -1.06
C SER A 236 -20.62 -6.41 -1.35
N ARG A 237 -20.49 -5.29 -0.63
CA ARG A 237 -19.30 -4.43 -0.66
C ARG A 237 -18.31 -4.81 0.45
N THR A 238 -17.03 -4.75 0.14
CA THR A 238 -15.94 -5.07 1.08
C THR A 238 -14.72 -4.22 0.71
N GLN A 239 -13.82 -4.02 1.68
CA GLN A 239 -12.59 -3.28 1.50
C GLN A 239 -11.39 -4.20 1.77
N ILE A 240 -10.33 -4.04 1.00
CA ILE A 240 -9.02 -4.64 1.26
C ILE A 240 -7.97 -3.54 1.39
N ILE A 241 -6.98 -3.76 2.26
CA ILE A 241 -5.89 -2.83 2.55
C ILE A 241 -4.58 -3.44 2.05
N VAL A 242 -3.80 -2.67 1.27
CA VAL A 242 -2.58 -3.12 0.62
C VAL A 242 -1.41 -2.15 0.88
N PRO A 243 -0.28 -2.60 1.45
CA PRO A 243 -0.06 -3.91 2.05
C PRO A 243 -1.01 -4.14 3.25
N PRO A 244 -1.24 -5.38 3.71
CA PRO A 244 -2.10 -5.63 4.86
C PRO A 244 -1.53 -4.98 6.13
N PRO A 245 -2.36 -4.63 7.14
CA PRO A 245 -1.89 -3.95 8.36
C PRO A 245 -0.75 -4.65 9.12
N SER A 246 -0.62 -5.97 8.96
CA SER A 246 0.47 -6.78 9.54
C SER A 246 1.81 -6.65 8.82
N ALA A 247 1.85 -6.05 7.63
CA ALA A 247 3.05 -5.83 6.83
C ALA A 247 3.47 -4.35 6.87
N LYS A 248 4.74 -4.07 6.53
CA LYS A 248 5.26 -2.70 6.43
C LYS A 248 4.44 -1.91 5.40
N PRO A 249 4.00 -0.67 5.70
CA PRO A 249 3.32 0.17 4.72
C PRO A 249 4.27 0.59 3.60
N PHE A 250 3.70 1.06 2.48
CA PHE A 250 4.50 1.75 1.47
C PHE A 250 5.11 3.03 2.05
N ALA A 251 6.24 3.45 1.48
CA ALA A 251 6.93 4.65 1.91
C ALA A 251 7.34 5.51 0.72
N THR A 252 7.11 6.81 0.83
CA THR A 252 7.54 7.82 -0.13
C THR A 252 8.07 9.00 0.65
N THR A 253 9.23 9.53 0.28
CA THR A 253 9.79 10.73 0.92
C THR A 253 9.91 11.85 -0.07
N ALA A 254 9.67 13.09 0.36
CA ALA A 254 10.03 14.25 -0.43
C ALA A 254 11.56 14.34 -0.56
N TRP A 255 11.99 15.12 -1.53
CA TRP A 255 13.40 15.52 -1.65
C TRP A 255 13.80 16.42 -0.46
N SER A 256 15.05 16.28 -0.01
CA SER A 256 15.58 17.01 1.15
C SER A 256 17.08 17.29 0.98
N SER A 257 17.68 18.00 1.93
CA SER A 257 19.13 18.08 2.03
C SER A 257 19.66 16.83 2.72
N HIS A 258 20.48 16.05 2.02
CA HIS A 258 21.10 14.83 2.56
C HIS A 258 22.44 15.15 3.23
N GLN A 259 22.91 14.28 4.12
CA GLN A 259 24.26 14.34 4.69
C GLN A 259 25.29 13.70 3.76
N ILE A 260 24.92 12.57 3.13
CA ILE A 260 25.75 11.87 2.15
C ILE A 260 24.93 11.61 0.90
N GLU A 261 25.51 11.85 -0.26
CA GLU A 261 24.91 11.54 -1.55
C GLU A 261 25.82 10.65 -2.37
N TYR A 262 25.24 9.58 -2.90
CA TYR A 262 25.87 8.68 -3.84
C TYR A 262 25.19 8.87 -5.19
N ASN A 263 25.94 9.40 -6.15
CA ASN A 263 25.44 9.70 -7.48
C ASN A 263 26.07 8.74 -8.49
N MET A 264 25.26 7.84 -9.02
CA MET A 264 25.62 6.99 -10.15
C MET A 264 25.25 7.72 -11.44
N HIS A 265 26.26 8.39 -12.00
CA HIS A 265 26.18 8.98 -13.32
C HIS A 265 26.57 7.95 -14.38
N THR A 266 25.67 7.76 -15.34
CA THR A 266 25.91 7.10 -16.61
C THR A 266 26.31 8.15 -17.65
N ASP A 267 27.49 8.75 -17.46
CA ASP A 267 28.24 9.23 -18.62
C ASP A 267 28.85 8.02 -19.34
N ASN A 268 29.51 8.24 -20.49
CA ASN A 268 30.17 7.16 -21.24
C ASN A 268 31.25 6.40 -20.43
N ASN A 269 31.61 6.89 -19.24
CA ASN A 269 32.60 6.27 -18.35
C ASN A 269 31.97 5.57 -17.13
N GLY A 270 30.66 5.67 -16.91
CA GLY A 270 29.93 4.98 -15.83
C GLY A 270 30.44 5.31 -14.43
N THR A 271 30.96 6.52 -14.21
CA THR A 271 31.66 6.83 -12.95
C THR A 271 30.67 7.13 -11.83
N ALA A 272 30.63 6.27 -10.82
CA ALA A 272 29.89 6.52 -9.60
C ALA A 272 30.69 7.45 -8.67
N ALA A 273 30.04 8.46 -8.08
CA ALA A 273 30.65 9.42 -7.18
C ALA A 273 29.96 9.44 -5.81
N ARG A 274 30.75 9.69 -4.76
CA ARG A 274 30.25 9.97 -3.41
C ARG A 274 30.53 11.42 -3.07
N HIS A 275 29.52 12.11 -2.56
CA HIS A 275 29.60 13.48 -2.08
C HIS A 275 29.23 13.53 -0.60
N ASP A 276 30.08 14.20 0.20
CA ASP A 276 29.75 14.59 1.56
C ASP A 276 29.06 15.95 1.50
N CYS A 277 27.75 15.96 1.71
CA CYS A 277 26.92 17.15 1.57
C CYS A 277 27.04 18.09 2.77
N GLY A 278 27.54 17.60 3.92
CA GLY A 278 27.89 18.45 5.05
C GLY A 278 29.13 19.30 4.73
N ALA A 279 30.11 18.71 4.05
CA ALA A 279 31.33 19.41 3.62
C ALA A 279 31.16 20.21 2.31
N GLN A 280 30.36 19.70 1.37
CA GLN A 280 30.22 20.23 0.00
C GLN A 280 28.75 20.37 -0.42
N PRO A 281 27.96 21.21 0.26
CA PRO A 281 26.51 21.31 0.03
C PRO A 281 26.14 21.78 -1.38
N SER A 282 27.03 22.50 -2.08
CA SER A 282 26.78 23.02 -3.43
C SER A 282 26.80 21.95 -4.54
N ILE A 283 27.30 20.75 -4.24
CA ILE A 283 27.45 19.67 -5.24
C ILE A 283 26.29 18.66 -5.12
N CYS A 284 25.63 18.59 -3.97
CA CYS A 284 24.54 17.66 -3.74
C CYS A 284 23.23 18.10 -4.39
N ARG A 285 22.48 17.12 -4.89
CA ARG A 285 21.21 17.31 -5.55
C ARG A 285 20.08 17.35 -4.52
N THR A 286 19.27 18.39 -4.61
CA THR A 286 18.05 18.55 -3.79
C THR A 286 16.77 18.29 -4.57
N LYS A 287 16.89 17.90 -5.85
CA LYS A 287 15.79 17.55 -6.76
C LYS A 287 16.36 16.78 -7.96
N PRO A 288 15.51 16.06 -8.74
CA PRO A 288 15.97 15.47 -9.99
C PRO A 288 16.44 16.57 -10.96
N GLY A 289 17.48 16.29 -11.74
CA GLY A 289 17.87 17.15 -12.86
C GLY A 289 16.79 17.15 -13.96
N PRO A 290 16.75 18.16 -14.84
CA PRO A 290 15.98 18.04 -16.08
C PRO A 290 16.55 16.84 -16.84
N GLY A 291 15.73 15.80 -17.06
CA GLY A 291 16.13 14.67 -17.90
C GLY A 291 16.63 15.20 -19.24
N ARG A 292 17.83 14.77 -19.64
CA ARG A 292 18.39 15.09 -20.96
C ARG A 292 17.74 14.24 -22.04
#